data_AF-A0A519KMK9-F1
#
_entry.id   AF-A0A519KMK9-F1
#
_cell.length_a   1.000
_cell.length_b   1.000
_cell.length_c   1.000
_cell.angle_alpha   90.00
_cell.angle_beta   90.00
_cell.angle_gamma   90.00
#
_symmetry.space_group_name_H-M   'P 1'
#
loop_
_entity.id
_entity.type
_entity.pdbx_description
1 polymer ?
#
loop_
_entity_poly.entity_id
_entity_poly.type
_entity_poly.pdbx_seq_one_letter_code
_entity_poly.pdbx_strand_id
1 'polypeptide(L)' 'MKNFAELINALESTNKTNAKIDAINDYLERAPDDDKLWFIALFTGKRPKRNVNTNYMKEWALEITQLPFWLFQESYSS' A
#
# COMPACT_ATOMS: atom_id res chain seq x y z
N MET A 1 1.17 3.90 -8.91
CA MET A 1 0.74 3.61 -7.53
C MET A 1 -0.54 4.28 -7.04
N LYS A 2 -1.02 5.43 -7.57
CA LYS A 2 -2.32 6.02 -7.11
C LYS A 2 -3.49 5.06 -7.32
N ASN A 3 -3.57 4.44 -8.49
CA ASN A 3 -4.58 3.44 -8.83
C ASN A 3 -4.54 2.23 -7.87
N PHE A 4 -3.35 1.85 -7.40
CA PHE A 4 -3.21 0.76 -6.44
C PHE A 4 -3.75 1.13 -5.06
N ALA A 5 -3.51 2.37 -4.60
CA ALA A 5 -4.10 2.87 -3.36
C ALA A 5 -5.64 2.91 -3.45
N GLU A 6 -6.19 3.33 -4.60
CA GLU A 6 -7.63 3.29 -4.87
C GLU A 6 -8.19 1.87 -4.84
N LEU A 7 -7.48 0.89 -5.43
CA LEU A 7 -7.85 -0.52 -5.35
C LEU A 7 -7.91 -1.00 -3.89
N ILE A 8 -6.89 -0.71 -3.08
CA ILE A 8 -6.87 -1.14 -1.67
C ILE A 8 -8.04 -0.53 -0.89
N ASN A 9 -8.31 0.77 -1.07
CA ASN A 9 -9.48 1.41 -0.48
C ASN A 9 -10.79 0.75 -0.92
N ALA A 10 -10.93 0.42 -2.21
CA ALA A 10 -12.11 -0.28 -2.72
C ALA A 10 -12.27 -1.67 -2.10
N LEU A 11 -11.18 -2.43 -1.96
CA LEU A 11 -11.17 -3.77 -1.37
C LEU A 11 -11.51 -3.77 0.12
N GLU A 12 -11.06 -2.76 0.87
CA GLU A 12 -11.37 -2.61 2.30
C GLU A 12 -12.80 -2.13 2.54
N SER A 13 -13.35 -1.33 1.63
CA SER A 13 -14.71 -0.79 1.76
C SER A 13 -15.84 -1.83 1.62
N THR A 14 -15.54 -3.04 1.15
CA THR A 14 -16.54 -4.07 0.86
C THR A 14 -16.17 -5.45 1.39
N ASN A 15 -17.17 -6.20 1.86
CA ASN A 15 -17.03 -7.61 2.24
C ASN A 15 -17.57 -8.58 1.17
N LYS A 16 -18.18 -8.08 0.09
CA LYS A 16 -18.76 -8.94 -0.96
C LYS A 16 -17.66 -9.44 -1.89
N THR A 17 -17.53 -10.75 -2.03
CA THR A 17 -16.52 -11.39 -2.89
C THR A 17 -16.59 -10.89 -4.33
N ASN A 18 -17.78 -10.82 -4.93
CA ASN A 18 -17.93 -10.35 -6.31
C ASN A 18 -17.49 -8.89 -6.47
N ALA A 19 -17.80 -8.03 -5.50
CA ALA A 19 -17.36 -6.63 -5.55
C ALA A 19 -15.83 -6.50 -5.49
N LYS A 20 -15.15 -7.39 -4.74
CA LYS A 20 -13.68 -7.43 -4.73
C LYS A 20 -13.11 -7.90 -6.07
N ILE A 21 -13.74 -8.90 -6.69
CA ILE A 21 -13.34 -9.40 -8.02
C ILE A 21 -13.50 -8.29 -9.06
N ASP A 22 -14.63 -7.60 -9.06
CA ASP A 22 -14.90 -6.50 -9.98
C ASP A 22 -13.87 -5.37 -9.83
N ALA A 23 -13.55 -4.98 -8.59
CA ALA A 23 -12.52 -3.97 -8.32
C ALA A 23 -11.13 -4.38 -8.82
N ILE A 24 -10.76 -5.65 -8.66
CA ILE A 24 -9.48 -6.18 -9.15
C ILE A 24 -9.46 -6.18 -10.69
N ASN A 25 -10.54 -6.59 -11.35
CA ASN A 25 -10.62 -6.57 -12.80
C ASN A 25 -10.49 -5.14 -13.34
N ASP A 26 -11.22 -4.20 -12.75
CA ASP A 26 -11.17 -2.78 -13.12
C ASP A 26 -9.75 -2.19 -13.00
N TYR A 27 -9.07 -2.53 -11.91
CA TYR A 27 -7.68 -2.13 -11.70
C TYR A 27 -6.74 -2.75 -12.75
N LEU A 28 -6.88 -4.05 -13.04
CA LEU A 28 -6.04 -4.73 -14.03
C LEU A 28 -6.27 -4.25 -15.46
N GLU A 29 -7.45 -3.71 -15.78
CA GLU A 29 -7.71 -3.10 -17.08
C GLU A 29 -7.07 -1.71 -17.22
N ARG A 30 -7.12 -0.88 -16.17
CA ARG A 30 -6.76 0.55 -16.24
C ARG A 30 -5.38 0.89 -15.72
N ALA A 31 -4.78 0.06 -14.86
CA ALA A 31 -3.47 0.35 -14.28
C ALA A 31 -2.34 0.28 -15.33
N PRO A 32 -1.24 1.03 -15.15
CA PRO A 32 0.00 0.79 -15.90
C PRO A 32 0.55 -0.61 -15.65
N ASP A 33 1.28 -1.18 -16.61
CA ASP A 33 1.80 -2.55 -16.51
C ASP A 33 2.76 -2.73 -15.31
N ASP A 34 3.56 -1.72 -14.98
CA ASP A 34 4.44 -1.73 -13.80
C ASP A 34 3.63 -1.88 -12.49
N ASP A 35 2.52 -1.16 -12.38
CA ASP A 35 1.60 -1.21 -11.23
C ASP A 35 0.89 -2.59 -11.16
N LYS A 36 0.56 -3.21 -12.30
CA LYS A 36 0.00 -4.57 -12.36
C LYS A 36 1.02 -5.63 -11.92
N LEU A 37 2.28 -5.48 -12.33
CA LEU A 37 3.35 -6.37 -11.92
C LEU A 37 3.53 -6.35 -10.39
N TRP A 38 3.50 -5.16 -9.79
CA TRP A 38 3.52 -4.99 -8.34
C TRP A 38 2.31 -5.62 -7.66
N PHE A 39 1.10 -5.46 -8.20
CA PHE A 39 -0.10 -6.14 -7.68
C PHE A 39 0.08 -7.66 -7.65
N ILE A 40 0.52 -8.27 -8.76
CA ILE A 40 0.75 -9.71 -8.82
C ILE A 40 1.80 -10.13 -7.78
N ALA A 41 2.93 -9.43 -7.70
CA ALA A 41 3.99 -9.73 -6.74
C ALA A 41 3.53 -9.64 -5.28
N LEU A 42 2.70 -8.64 -4.95
CA LEU A 42 2.20 -8.40 -3.59
C LEU A 42 1.18 -9.43 -3.14
N PHE A 43 0.28 -9.87 -4.03
CA PHE A 43 -0.81 -10.79 -3.71
C PHE A 43 -0.45 -12.27 -3.90
N THR A 44 0.53 -12.60 -4.74
CA THR A 44 1.01 -14.00 -4.91
C THR A 44 2.11 -14.40 -3.93
N GLY A 45 2.49 -13.51 -3.01
CA GLY A 45 3.58 -13.75 -2.05
C GLY A 45 4.99 -13.66 -2.66
N LYS A 46 5.13 -13.36 -3.96
CA LYS A 46 6.42 -13.13 -4.65
C LYS A 46 6.93 -11.71 -4.46
N ARG A 47 6.85 -11.21 -3.24
CA ARG A 47 7.24 -9.83 -2.92
C ARG A 47 8.75 -9.67 -3.10
N PRO A 48 9.22 -8.62 -3.82
CA PRO A 48 10.63 -8.28 -3.86
C PRO A 48 11.17 -8.09 -2.44
N LYS A 49 12.44 -8.44 -2.22
CA LYS A 49 13.09 -8.21 -0.91
C LYS A 49 12.99 -6.72 -0.56
N ARG A 50 12.69 -6.43 0.70
CA ARG A 50 12.71 -5.05 1.22
C ARG A 50 14.16 -4.55 1.14
N ASN A 51 14.38 -3.57 0.26
CA ASN A 51 15.69 -2.94 0.09
C ASN A 51 15.93 -1.78 1.07
N VAL A 52 14.90 -1.37 1.82
CA VAL A 52 14.95 -0.19 2.71
C VAL A 52 14.71 -0.63 4.15
N ASN A 53 15.58 -0.15 5.05
CA ASN A 53 15.43 -0.35 6.49
C ASN A 53 14.27 0.51 7.02
N THR A 54 13.44 -0.06 7.89
CA THR A 54 12.34 0.63 8.57
C THR A 54 12.79 1.90 9.30
N ASN A 55 14.04 1.96 9.79
CA ASN A 55 14.59 3.17 10.41
C ASN A 55 14.58 4.37 9.46
N TYR A 56 14.97 4.18 8.20
CA TYR A 56 14.92 5.26 7.21
C TYR A 56 13.50 5.70 6.90
N MET A 57 12.54 4.77 6.87
CA MET A 57 11.13 5.14 6.67
C MET A 57 10.60 6.00 7.81
N LYS A 58 11.02 5.72 9.06
CA LYS A 58 10.68 6.52 10.23
C LYS A 58 11.31 7.92 10.14
N GLU A 59 12.59 8.00 9.81
CA GLU A 59 13.30 9.28 9.64
C GLU A 59 12.63 10.15 8.58
N TRP A 60 12.37 9.62 7.38
CA TRP A 60 11.70 10.36 6.31
C TRP A 60 10.29 10.79 6.68
N ALA A 61 9.53 9.97 7.41
CA ALA A 61 8.20 10.34 7.87
C ALA A 61 8.26 11.54 8.84
N LEU A 62 9.23 11.57 9.76
CA LEU A 62 9.44 12.68 10.68
C LEU A 62 9.89 13.95 9.95
N GLU A 63 10.77 13.83 8.96
CA GLU A 63 11.23 14.96 8.13
C GLU A 63 10.08 15.59 7.33
N ILE A 64 9.24 14.77 6.69
CA ILE A 64 8.13 15.24 5.85
C ILE A 64 7.03 15.87 6.70
N THR A 65 6.71 15.28 7.85
CA THR A 65 5.57 15.71 8.68
C THR A 65 5.94 16.79 9.70
N GLN A 66 7.24 16.98 9.97
CA GLN A 66 7.77 17.86 11.03
C GLN A 66 7.17 17.61 12.41
N LEU A 67 6.68 16.38 12.64
CA LEU A 67 6.12 16.00 13.92
C LEU A 67 7.24 15.69 14.93
N PRO A 68 7.02 15.98 16.22
CA PRO A 68 7.97 15.58 17.23
C PRO A 68 8.01 14.06 17.35
N PHE A 69 9.21 13.51 17.55
CA PHE A 69 9.47 12.07 17.60
C PHE A 69 8.55 11.31 18.57
N TRP A 70 8.26 11.91 19.74
CA TRP A 70 7.42 11.28 20.76
C TRP A 70 6.00 10.99 20.25
N LEU A 71 5.41 11.89 19.44
CA LEU A 71 4.05 11.73 18.93
C LEU A 71 3.96 10.62 17.87
N PHE A 72 4.99 10.52 17.03
CA PHE A 72 5.12 9.41 16.08
C PHE A 72 5.24 8.08 16.82
N GLN A 73 6.03 8.04 17.89
CA GLN A 73 6.25 6.81 18.67
C GLN A 73 4.95 6.31 19.31
N GLU A 74 4.19 7.19 19.97
CA GLU A 74 2.89 6.85 20.55
C GLU A 74 1.90 6.29 19.51
N SER A 75 1.87 6.90 18.32
CA SER A 75 0.97 6.48 17.23
C SER A 75 1.35 5.13 16.62
N TYR A 76 2.64 4.77 16.62
CA TYR A 76 3.13 3.51 16.06
C TYR A 76 3.09 2.34 17.05
N SER A 77 3.12 2.62 18.36
CA SER A 77 3.09 1.60 19.42
C SER A 77 1.70 1.07 19.76
N SER A 78 0.63 1.65 19.19
CA SER A 78 -0.77 1.25 19.40
C SER A 78 -1.24 0.16 18.44
#